data_AF-A0A655JA38-F1
#
_entry.id   AF-A0A655JA38-F1
#
_cell.length_a   1.000
_cell.length_b   1.000
_cell.length_c   1.000
_cell.angle_alpha   90.00
_cell.angle_beta   90.00
_cell.angle_gamma   90.00
#
_symmetry.space_group_name_H-M   'P 1'
#
loop_
_entity.id
_entity.type
_entity.pdbx_description
1 polymer ?
#
loop_
_entity_poly.entity_id
_entity_poly.type
_entity_poly.pdbx_seq_one_letter_code
_entity_poly.pdbx_strand_id
1 'polypeptide(L)'
;MVTADLRADWPTALGAAGFDPTQPTAWSAEGLLRYLPPEAQDRLLDNVTALSVPDSRFATESIRNFKPHHEERMRERMTILANRWRAYGFDLDMNELVYFGDRNEPASYLSDNGWLLTEIKSQDLLTANGFQPFEDEEVPLPDFFYVSARLQRKHRQYPAHRKPAPSWRHTACPVNELSKSAAYTMTRSDAHQASTTAPPPPGLTG
;
A
#
# COMPACT_ATOMS: atom_id res chain seq x y z
N MET A 1 -29.18 3.20 -5.71
CA MET A 1 -28.14 2.99 -4.68
C MET A 1 -28.04 1.50 -4.39
N VAL A 2 -26.84 0.96 -4.25
CA VAL A 2 -26.61 -0.46 -3.92
C VAL A 2 -26.03 -0.52 -2.52
N THR A 3 -26.66 -1.29 -1.62
CA THR A 3 -26.17 -1.46 -0.25
C THR A 3 -25.41 -2.79 -0.18
N ALA A 4 -24.09 -2.74 -0.26
CA ALA A 4 -23.25 -3.92 -0.22
C ALA A 4 -21.85 -3.60 0.34
N ASP A 5 -21.25 -4.58 1.03
CA ASP A 5 -19.82 -4.55 1.36
C ASP A 5 -19.02 -4.99 0.12
N LEU A 6 -18.02 -4.20 -0.28
CA LEU A 6 -17.17 -4.49 -1.45
C LEU A 6 -16.31 -5.74 -1.29
N ARG A 7 -16.19 -6.27 -0.07
CA ARG A 7 -15.51 -7.55 0.24
C ARG A 7 -16.43 -8.76 0.07
N ALA A 8 -17.74 -8.53 -0.03
CA ALA A 8 -18.76 -9.55 -0.23
C ALA A 8 -19.19 -9.63 -1.71
N ASP A 9 -20.31 -10.31 -1.99
CA ASP A 9 -20.88 -10.45 -3.33
C ASP A 9 -21.67 -9.21 -3.78
N TRP A 10 -20.97 -8.07 -3.86
CA TRP A 10 -21.52 -6.85 -4.41
C TRP A 10 -21.87 -6.92 -5.92
N PRO A 11 -21.22 -7.73 -6.78
CA PRO A 11 -21.64 -7.87 -8.18
C PRO A 11 -23.08 -8.35 -8.33
N THR A 12 -23.51 -9.34 -7.55
CA THR A 12 -24.89 -9.82 -7.55
C THR A 12 -25.86 -8.72 -7.09
N ALA A 13 -25.53 -8.00 -6.03
CA ALA A 13 -26.35 -6.89 -5.55
C ALA A 13 -26.46 -5.75 -6.58
N LEU A 14 -25.37 -5.46 -7.30
CA LEU A 14 -25.34 -4.46 -8.36
C LEU A 14 -26.20 -4.87 -9.56
N GLY A 15 -26.10 -6.14 -10.00
CA GLY A 15 -26.96 -6.68 -11.05
C GLY A 15 -28.45 -6.67 -10.68
N ALA A 16 -28.78 -7.05 -9.44
CA ALA A 16 -30.15 -6.98 -8.92
C ALA A 16 -30.71 -5.55 -8.87
N ALA A 17 -29.84 -4.54 -8.75
CA ALA A 17 -30.21 -3.13 -8.82
C ALA A 17 -30.38 -2.60 -10.26
N GLY A 18 -30.24 -3.45 -11.28
CA GLY A 18 -30.48 -3.11 -12.69
C GLY A 18 -29.22 -2.69 -13.46
N PHE A 19 -28.02 -2.97 -12.95
CA PHE A 19 -26.79 -2.76 -13.71
C PHE A 19 -26.75 -3.66 -14.94
N ASP A 20 -26.45 -3.07 -16.10
CA ASP A 20 -26.31 -3.77 -17.37
C ASP A 20 -24.82 -3.97 -17.71
N PRO A 21 -24.27 -5.18 -17.54
CA PRO A 21 -22.86 -5.47 -17.81
C PRO A 21 -22.52 -5.53 -19.30
N THR A 22 -23.49 -5.29 -20.20
CA THR A 22 -23.26 -5.26 -21.65
C THR A 22 -22.94 -3.86 -22.18
N GLN A 23 -23.07 -2.83 -21.34
CA GLN A 23 -22.79 -1.44 -21.71
C GLN A 23 -21.45 -0.95 -21.13
N PRO A 24 -20.69 -0.10 -21.87
CA PRO A 24 -19.47 0.50 -21.35
C PRO A 24 -19.73 1.27 -20.05
N THR A 25 -18.98 0.95 -19.01
CA THR A 25 -19.17 1.52 -17.67
C THR A 25 -17.97 2.35 -17.25
N ALA A 26 -18.21 3.49 -16.58
CA ALA A 26 -17.18 4.26 -15.90
C ALA A 26 -17.18 3.92 -14.40
N TRP A 27 -16.08 3.39 -13.91
CA TRP A 27 -15.87 2.98 -12.53
C TRP A 27 -14.88 3.95 -11.85
N SER A 28 -15.07 4.23 -10.56
CA SER A 28 -14.13 5.00 -9.75
C SER A 28 -13.94 4.32 -8.38
N ALA A 29 -12.68 4.14 -7.97
CA ALA A 29 -12.31 3.58 -6.67
C ALA A 29 -11.28 4.48 -5.98
N GLU A 30 -11.68 5.71 -5.69
CA GLU A 30 -10.85 6.71 -5.01
C GLU A 30 -10.76 6.45 -3.50
N GLY A 31 -9.57 6.59 -2.93
CA GLY A 31 -9.33 6.48 -1.50
C GLY A 31 -9.77 5.14 -0.91
N LEU A 32 -9.75 4.06 -1.69
CA LEU A 32 -10.37 2.79 -1.29
C LEU A 32 -9.35 1.66 -1.12
N LEU A 33 -8.50 1.43 -2.13
CA LEU A 33 -7.74 0.17 -2.26
C LEU A 33 -6.83 -0.13 -1.07
N ARG A 34 -6.35 0.92 -0.38
CA ARG A 34 -5.45 0.79 0.76
C ARG A 34 -6.15 0.33 2.05
N TYR A 35 -7.47 0.54 2.13
CA TYR A 35 -8.33 0.07 3.22
C TYR A 35 -8.89 -1.33 2.97
N LEU A 36 -8.53 -1.96 1.85
CA LEU A 36 -8.85 -3.34 1.56
C LEU A 36 -7.66 -4.25 1.89
N PRO A 37 -7.91 -5.45 2.43
CA PRO A 37 -6.94 -6.54 2.41
C PRO A 37 -6.41 -6.78 0.98
N PRO A 38 -5.14 -7.19 0.80
CA PRO A 38 -4.55 -7.39 -0.53
C PRO A 38 -5.42 -8.23 -1.49
N GLU A 39 -5.98 -9.33 -1.00
CA GLU A 39 -6.80 -10.26 -1.77
C GLU A 39 -8.19 -9.71 -2.06
N ALA A 40 -8.67 -8.75 -1.27
CA ALA A 40 -9.91 -8.04 -1.54
C ALA A 40 -9.72 -6.96 -2.62
N GLN A 41 -8.54 -6.34 -2.69
CA GLN A 41 -8.17 -5.45 -3.78
C GLN A 41 -8.19 -6.20 -5.12
N ASP A 42 -7.48 -7.32 -5.21
CA ASP A 42 -7.43 -8.11 -6.45
C ASP A 42 -8.82 -8.59 -6.88
N ARG A 43 -9.62 -9.11 -5.93
CA ARG A 43 -11.01 -9.51 -6.20
C ARG A 43 -11.89 -8.35 -6.67
N LEU A 44 -11.70 -7.15 -6.12
CA LEU A 44 -12.41 -5.95 -6.59
C LEU A 44 -12.07 -5.66 -8.05
N LEU A 45 -10.77 -5.66 -8.40
CA LEU A 45 -10.30 -5.41 -9.76
C LEU A 45 -10.76 -6.50 -10.74
N ASP A 46 -10.77 -7.76 -10.31
CA ASP A 46 -11.29 -8.89 -11.08
C ASP A 46 -12.79 -8.72 -11.37
N ASN A 47 -13.58 -8.38 -10.34
CA ASN A 47 -15.02 -8.16 -10.48
C ASN A 47 -15.32 -6.97 -11.40
N VAL A 48 -14.61 -5.85 -11.25
CA VAL A 48 -14.73 -4.69 -12.16
C VAL A 48 -14.41 -5.10 -13.60
N THR A 49 -13.35 -5.88 -13.81
CA THR A 49 -12.98 -6.38 -15.14
C THR A 49 -14.04 -7.34 -15.70
N ALA A 50 -14.58 -8.23 -14.86
CA ALA A 50 -15.62 -9.18 -15.25
C ALA A 50 -16.94 -8.50 -15.63
N LEU A 51 -17.30 -7.43 -14.94
CA LEU A 51 -18.51 -6.63 -15.19
C LEU A 51 -18.34 -5.60 -16.33
N SER A 52 -17.12 -5.45 -16.86
CA SER A 52 -16.83 -4.49 -17.92
C SER A 52 -16.85 -5.13 -19.31
N VAL A 53 -17.22 -4.30 -20.29
CA VAL A 53 -17.06 -4.54 -21.74
C VAL A 53 -15.99 -3.60 -22.31
N PRO A 54 -15.46 -3.86 -23.52
CA PRO A 54 -14.56 -2.92 -24.18
C PRO A 54 -15.09 -1.48 -24.12
N ASP A 55 -14.17 -0.53 -23.98
CA ASP A 55 -14.41 0.91 -23.77
C ASP A 55 -14.93 1.32 -22.40
N SER A 56 -15.17 0.37 -21.49
CA SER A 56 -15.32 0.68 -20.07
C SER A 56 -14.06 1.37 -19.53
N ARG A 57 -14.23 2.22 -18.54
CA ARG A 57 -13.18 3.02 -17.92
C ARG A 57 -13.11 2.76 -16.42
N PHE A 58 -11.91 2.82 -15.84
CA PHE A 58 -11.72 2.72 -14.40
C PHE A 58 -10.70 3.75 -13.93
N ALA A 59 -11.03 4.49 -12.86
CA ALA A 59 -10.14 5.43 -12.22
C ALA A 59 -9.84 4.99 -10.78
N THR A 60 -8.56 5.03 -10.40
CA THR A 60 -8.07 4.65 -9.07
C THR A 60 -6.71 5.27 -8.81
N GLU A 61 -6.19 5.15 -7.59
CA GLU A 61 -4.81 5.52 -7.27
C GLU A 61 -3.89 4.30 -7.24
N SER A 62 -2.62 4.50 -7.59
CA SER A 62 -1.56 3.49 -7.55
C SER A 62 -0.31 4.07 -6.89
N ILE A 63 0.32 3.27 -6.03
CA ILE A 63 1.55 3.64 -5.31
C ILE A 63 2.65 2.73 -5.85
N ARG A 64 3.72 3.34 -6.38
CA ARG A 64 4.88 2.61 -6.90
C ARG A 64 6.04 2.63 -5.93
N ASN A 65 6.98 1.71 -6.16
CA ASN A 65 8.24 1.64 -5.42
C ASN A 65 8.06 1.60 -3.90
N PHE A 66 6.93 1.06 -3.42
CA PHE A 66 6.65 0.95 -2.00
C PHE A 66 7.55 -0.12 -1.38
N LYS A 67 8.37 0.30 -0.41
CA LYS A 67 9.44 -0.47 0.22
C LYS A 67 9.22 -0.47 1.74
N PRO A 68 9.77 -1.42 2.50
CA PRO A 68 9.54 -1.53 3.95
C PRO A 68 9.77 -0.22 4.73
N HIS A 69 10.85 0.51 4.44
CA HIS A 69 11.12 1.81 5.11
C HIS A 69 10.05 2.89 4.83
N HIS A 70 9.32 2.81 3.70
CA HIS A 70 8.19 3.71 3.43
C HIS A 70 6.98 3.36 4.29
N GLU A 71 6.75 2.09 4.57
CA GLU A 71 5.74 1.65 5.53
C GLU A 71 6.05 2.17 6.93
N GLU A 72 7.28 2.01 7.41
CA GLU A 72 7.71 2.52 8.72
C GLU A 72 7.48 4.03 8.84
N ARG A 73 7.90 4.79 7.82
CA ARG A 73 7.70 6.25 7.76
C ARG A 73 6.21 6.62 7.73
N MET A 74 5.39 5.88 6.98
CA MET A 74 3.95 6.11 6.92
C MET A 74 3.29 5.86 8.28
N ARG A 75 3.67 4.77 8.97
CA ARG A 75 3.16 4.45 10.30
C ARG A 75 3.51 5.52 11.32
N GLU A 76 4.78 5.94 11.36
CA GLU A 76 5.25 7.01 12.23
C GLU A 76 4.45 8.30 12.00
N ARG A 77 4.24 8.68 10.74
CA ARG A 77 3.47 9.88 10.41
C ARG A 77 2.01 9.79 10.80
N MET A 78 1.38 8.63 10.60
CA MET A 78 0.00 8.38 11.05
C MET A 78 -0.12 8.48 12.57
N THR A 79 0.87 7.97 13.32
CA THR A 79 0.94 8.12 14.78
C THR A 79 1.08 9.59 15.22
N ILE A 80 1.95 10.36 14.54
CA ILE A 80 2.11 11.80 14.80
C ILE A 80 0.77 12.53 14.56
N LEU A 81 0.08 12.21 13.47
CA LEU A 81 -1.21 12.82 13.13
C LEU A 81 -2.32 12.44 14.12
N ALA A 82 -2.40 11.16 14.49
CA ALA A 82 -3.35 10.66 15.48
C ALA A 82 -3.17 11.34 16.85
N ASN A 83 -1.92 11.52 17.30
CA ASN A 83 -1.63 12.24 18.54
C ASN A 83 -2.04 13.72 18.48
N ARG A 84 -1.81 14.38 17.35
CA ARG A 84 -2.28 15.76 17.13
C ARG A 84 -3.80 15.85 17.19
N TRP A 85 -4.51 14.96 16.51
CA TRP A 85 -5.98 14.94 16.54
C TRP A 85 -6.54 14.65 17.92
N ARG A 86 -5.91 13.76 18.68
CA ARG A 86 -6.31 13.45 20.06
C ARG A 86 -6.21 14.68 20.97
N ALA A 87 -5.21 15.54 20.75
CA ALA A 87 -5.10 16.83 21.45
C ALA A 87 -6.26 17.80 21.14
N TYR A 88 -6.94 17.62 20.00
CA TYR A 88 -8.15 18.37 19.62
C TYR A 88 -9.45 17.57 19.87
N GLY A 89 -9.40 16.46 20.60
CA GLY A 89 -10.57 15.67 20.98
C GLY A 89 -11.06 14.68 19.91
N PHE A 90 -10.26 14.41 18.88
CA PHE A 90 -10.58 13.42 17.85
C PHE A 90 -9.65 12.21 17.95
N ASP A 91 -10.17 11.07 18.39
CA ASP A 91 -9.40 9.83 18.57
C ASP A 91 -9.59 8.90 17.37
N LEU A 92 -8.71 9.04 16.39
CA LEU A 92 -8.65 8.19 15.21
C LEU A 92 -7.19 7.84 14.91
N ASP A 93 -6.88 6.54 14.88
CA ASP A 93 -5.59 6.05 14.40
C ASP A 93 -5.72 5.44 13.00
N MET A 94 -5.17 6.14 12.01
CA MET A 94 -5.18 5.69 10.61
C MET A 94 -4.39 4.40 10.39
N ASN A 95 -3.46 4.05 11.30
CA ASN A 95 -2.72 2.79 11.23
C ASN A 95 -3.63 1.57 11.34
N GLU A 96 -4.75 1.68 12.06
CA GLU A 96 -5.70 0.59 12.26
C GLU A 96 -6.60 0.37 11.04
N LEU A 97 -6.67 1.34 10.13
CA LEU A 97 -7.50 1.29 8.93
C LEU A 97 -6.74 0.75 7.72
N VAL A 98 -5.44 1.00 7.66
CA VAL A 98 -4.61 0.73 6.48
C VAL A 98 -4.04 -0.69 6.52
N TYR A 99 -4.29 -1.46 5.46
CA TYR A 99 -3.76 -2.82 5.34
C TYR A 99 -2.34 -2.82 4.80
N PHE A 100 -1.34 -2.94 5.65
CA PHE A 100 0.04 -3.13 5.23
C PHE A 100 0.33 -4.57 4.79
N GLY A 101 1.36 -4.76 3.95
CA GLY A 101 1.72 -6.07 3.40
C GLY A 101 1.91 -6.09 1.88
N ASP A 102 2.46 -7.20 1.40
CA ASP A 102 2.67 -7.47 -0.02
C ASP A 102 1.33 -7.52 -0.76
N ARG A 103 1.24 -6.75 -1.85
CA ARG A 103 0.04 -6.62 -2.67
C ARG A 103 0.42 -6.32 -4.11
N ASN A 104 -0.47 -6.65 -5.04
CA ASN A 104 -0.28 -6.24 -6.42
C ASN A 104 -0.43 -4.73 -6.56
N GLU A 105 0.43 -4.14 -7.40
CA GLU A 105 0.29 -2.75 -7.83
C GLU A 105 -0.97 -2.64 -8.71
N PRO A 106 -1.96 -1.78 -8.37
CA PRO A 106 -3.21 -1.69 -9.12
C PRO A 106 -3.02 -1.41 -10.62
N ALA A 107 -2.09 -0.54 -10.97
CA ALA A 107 -1.79 -0.24 -12.37
C ALA A 107 -1.26 -1.48 -13.11
N SER A 108 -0.19 -2.12 -12.63
CA SER A 108 0.32 -3.36 -13.24
C SER A 108 -0.75 -4.44 -13.33
N TYR A 109 -1.56 -4.63 -12.28
CA TYR A 109 -2.63 -5.61 -12.25
C TYR A 109 -3.71 -5.33 -13.32
N LEU A 110 -4.13 -4.08 -13.49
CA LEU A 110 -5.07 -3.69 -14.54
C LEU A 110 -4.47 -3.89 -15.94
N SER A 111 -3.21 -3.51 -16.15
CA SER A 111 -2.51 -3.72 -17.42
C SER A 111 -2.50 -5.21 -17.80
N ASP A 112 -2.17 -6.08 -16.86
CA ASP A 112 -2.14 -7.54 -17.07
C ASP A 112 -3.53 -8.11 -17.40
N ASN A 113 -4.60 -7.41 -17.00
CA ASN A 113 -5.99 -7.77 -17.24
C ASN A 113 -6.62 -7.08 -18.48
N GLY A 114 -5.80 -6.55 -19.39
CA GLY A 114 -6.25 -6.06 -20.70
C GLY A 114 -6.71 -4.60 -20.71
N TRP A 115 -6.40 -3.85 -19.65
CA TRP A 115 -6.67 -2.42 -19.58
C TRP A 115 -5.50 -1.60 -20.13
N LEU A 116 -5.80 -0.63 -20.99
CA LEU A 116 -4.84 0.40 -21.39
C LEU A 116 -4.84 1.52 -20.35
N LEU A 117 -3.67 1.88 -19.85
CA LEU A 117 -3.52 2.86 -18.77
C LEU A 117 -3.05 4.22 -19.25
N THR A 118 -3.46 5.25 -18.51
CA THR A 118 -2.90 6.59 -18.51
C THR A 118 -2.71 6.97 -17.05
N GLU A 119 -1.55 7.51 -16.72
CA GLU A 119 -1.17 7.80 -15.34
C GLU A 119 -0.66 9.22 -15.23
N ILE A 120 -0.98 9.87 -14.11
CA ILE A 120 -0.46 11.21 -13.81
C ILE A 120 0.00 11.22 -12.37
N LYS A 121 1.25 11.65 -12.13
CA LYS A 121 1.80 11.76 -10.78
C LYS A 121 1.05 12.86 -10.02
N SER A 122 0.72 12.61 -8.77
CA SER A 122 0.01 13.60 -7.93
C SER A 122 0.72 14.95 -7.86
N GLN A 123 2.05 14.96 -7.74
CA GLN A 123 2.84 16.20 -7.72
C GLN A 123 2.78 16.96 -9.06
N ASP A 124 2.74 16.24 -10.18
CA ASP A 124 2.60 16.86 -11.51
C ASP A 124 1.21 17.50 -11.65
N LEU A 125 0.16 16.85 -11.14
CA LEU A 125 -1.19 17.42 -11.10
C LEU A 125 -1.27 18.65 -10.21
N LEU A 126 -0.63 18.65 -9.03
CA LEU A 126 -0.58 19.84 -8.18
C LEU A 126 0.05 21.01 -8.94
N THR A 127 1.23 20.77 -9.53
CA THR A 127 1.97 21.78 -10.29
C THR A 127 1.17 22.29 -11.48
N ALA A 128 0.57 21.40 -12.27
CA ALA A 128 -0.24 21.76 -13.44
C ALA A 128 -1.47 22.61 -13.07
N ASN A 129 -1.95 22.51 -11.83
CA ASN A 129 -3.08 23.28 -11.32
C ASN A 129 -2.65 24.47 -10.42
N GLY A 130 -1.36 24.82 -10.40
CA GLY A 130 -0.83 25.98 -9.67
C GLY A 130 -0.68 25.78 -8.16
N PHE A 131 -0.76 24.54 -7.67
CA PHE A 131 -0.48 24.20 -6.28
C PHE A 131 1.00 23.89 -6.07
N GLN A 132 1.49 24.16 -4.86
CA GLN A 132 2.83 23.75 -4.44
C GLN A 132 2.87 22.22 -4.30
N PRO A 133 3.85 21.53 -4.89
CA PRO A 133 4.13 20.13 -4.59
C PRO A 133 4.43 19.95 -3.10
N PHE A 134 4.18 18.76 -2.59
CA PHE A 134 4.66 18.39 -1.26
C PHE A 134 6.19 18.29 -1.27
N GLU A 135 6.84 18.74 -0.19
CA GLU A 135 8.26 18.45 0.01
C GLU A 135 8.45 16.93 0.19
N ASP A 136 9.58 16.37 -0.23
CA ASP A 136 9.83 14.91 -0.15
C ASP A 136 9.67 14.38 1.29
N GLU A 137 9.95 15.23 2.28
CA GLU A 137 9.77 14.89 3.68
C GLU A 137 8.29 14.84 4.10
N GLU A 138 7.43 15.52 3.36
CA GLU A 138 5.99 15.60 3.56
C GLU A 138 5.20 14.47 2.91
N VAL A 139 5.76 13.82 1.88
CA VAL A 139 5.09 12.77 1.12
C VAL A 139 5.05 11.45 1.92
N PRO A 140 3.88 10.98 2.38
CA PRO A 140 3.78 9.71 3.10
C PRO A 140 3.81 8.49 2.16
N LEU A 141 3.52 8.71 0.87
CA LEU A 141 3.36 7.68 -0.15
C LEU A 141 4.30 7.97 -1.33
N PRO A 142 5.39 7.21 -1.49
CA PRO A 142 6.29 7.39 -2.63
C PRO A 142 5.53 7.17 -3.93
N ASP A 143 5.84 7.96 -4.96
CA ASP A 143 5.36 7.74 -6.32
C ASP A 143 3.85 7.42 -6.41
N PHE A 144 3.03 8.31 -5.84
CA PHE A 144 1.58 8.23 -5.90
C PHE A 144 1.04 8.79 -7.22
N PHE A 145 0.36 7.92 -7.98
CA PHE A 145 -0.24 8.23 -9.27
C PHE A 145 -1.76 8.11 -9.22
N TYR A 146 -2.42 9.01 -9.93
CA TYR A 146 -3.79 8.80 -10.37
C TYR A 146 -3.75 8.00 -11.69
N VAL A 147 -4.50 6.91 -11.74
CA VAL A 147 -4.56 5.98 -12.86
C VAL A 147 -5.94 6.06 -13.49
N SER A 148 -5.96 6.23 -14.81
CA SER A 148 -7.14 6.10 -15.65
C SER A 148 -6.91 4.94 -16.63
N ALA A 149 -7.84 4.00 -16.65
CA ALA A 149 -7.74 2.76 -17.40
C ALA A 149 -8.91 2.66 -18.39
N ARG A 150 -8.67 2.16 -19.61
CA ARG A 150 -9.71 1.82 -20.59
C ARG A 150 -9.57 0.36 -21.01
N LEU A 151 -10.64 -0.42 -20.89
CA LEU A 151 -10.63 -1.82 -21.26
C LEU A 151 -10.59 -1.95 -22.80
N GLN A 152 -9.54 -2.55 -23.36
CA GLN A 152 -9.40 -2.73 -24.82
C GLN A 152 -9.95 -4.07 -25.29
N ARG A 153 -9.58 -5.14 -24.59
CA ARG A 153 -9.98 -6.52 -24.91
C ARG A 153 -10.21 -7.27 -23.61
N LYS A 154 -11.29 -8.03 -23.54
CA LYS A 154 -11.51 -8.96 -22.44
C LYS A 154 -10.58 -10.15 -22.67
N HIS A 155 -9.53 -10.30 -21.86
CA HIS A 155 -8.75 -11.53 -21.88
C HIS A 155 -9.69 -12.71 -21.58
N ARG A 156 -9.66 -13.74 -22.41
CA ARG A 156 -10.37 -15.00 -22.12
C ARG A 156 -9.74 -15.55 -20.84
N GLN A 157 -10.50 -15.56 -19.74
CA GLN A 157 -10.02 -15.96 -18.41
C GLN A 157 -9.18 -17.24 -18.49
N TYR A 158 -7.88 -17.11 -18.24
CA TYR A 158 -7.02 -18.20 -17.79
C TYR A 158 -6.76 -17.97 -16.30
N PRO A 159 -6.70 -19.01 -15.47
CA PRO A 159 -6.54 -18.84 -14.03
C PRO A 159 -5.24 -18.08 -13.78
N ALA A 160 -5.35 -16.90 -13.16
CA ALA A 160 -4.23 -16.04 -12.84
C ALA A 160 -3.17 -16.84 -12.09
N HIS A 161 -1.91 -16.72 -12.53
CA HIS A 161 -0.76 -17.15 -11.74
C HIS A 161 -0.74 -16.32 -10.45
N ARG A 162 -1.45 -16.81 -9.43
CA ARG A 162 -1.28 -16.35 -8.06
C ARG A 162 0.21 -16.37 -7.76
N LYS A 163 0.77 -15.24 -7.31
CA LYS A 163 2.01 -15.31 -6.52
C LYS A 163 1.74 -16.33 -5.40
N PRO A 164 2.55 -17.39 -5.26
CA PRO A 164 2.37 -18.33 -4.16
C PRO A 164 2.51 -17.55 -2.85
N ALA A 165 1.56 -17.78 -1.93
CA ALA A 165 1.63 -17.19 -0.59
C ALA A 165 3.00 -17.52 0.02
N PRO A 166 3.70 -16.55 0.63
CA PRO A 166 4.93 -16.86 1.35
C PRO A 166 4.60 -17.87 2.45
N SER A 167 5.33 -18.99 2.46
CA SER A 167 5.13 -20.10 3.40
C SER A 167 5.65 -19.75 4.79
N TRP A 168 4.96 -18.84 5.49
CA TRP A 168 5.22 -18.61 6.90
C TRP A 168 4.52 -19.70 7.72
N ARG A 169 5.32 -20.60 8.29
CA ARG A 169 4.85 -21.47 9.39
C ARG A 169 4.60 -20.55 10.59
N HIS A 170 3.33 -20.25 10.87
CA HIS A 170 2.93 -19.63 12.13
C HIS A 170 3.10 -20.66 13.25
N THR A 171 4.17 -20.55 14.03
CA THR A 171 4.15 -21.03 15.42
C THR A 171 3.35 -20.00 16.20
N ALA A 172 2.20 -20.40 16.74
CA ALA A 172 1.34 -19.55 17.56
C ALA A 172 2.12 -19.08 18.81
N CYS A 173 2.27 -17.77 18.99
CA CYS A 173 2.58 -17.19 20.29
C CYS A 173 1.26 -16.94 21.03
N PRO A 174 1.01 -17.55 22.20
CA PRO A 174 -0.16 -17.24 23.00
C PRO A 174 0.01 -15.87 23.66
N VAL A 175 -1.06 -15.09 23.62
CA VAL A 175 -1.24 -13.84 24.34
C VAL A 175 -1.31 -14.14 25.83
N ASN A 176 -0.21 -13.87 26.56
CA ASN A 176 -0.22 -13.32 27.91
C ASN A 176 1.20 -13.03 28.40
N GLU A 177 1.31 -12.07 29.32
CA GLU A 177 2.52 -11.61 30.04
C GLU A 177 3.31 -10.44 29.42
N LEU A 178 2.65 -9.28 29.35
CA LEU A 178 3.32 -8.02 29.68
C LEU A 178 3.51 -7.94 31.20
N SER A 179 4.67 -8.37 31.70
CA SER A 179 5.24 -7.87 32.95
C SER A 179 6.69 -8.33 33.12
N LYS A 180 7.59 -7.34 33.24
CA LYS A 180 8.99 -7.42 33.69
C LYS A 180 9.99 -7.97 32.65
N SER A 181 10.77 -7.06 32.06
CA SER A 181 12.10 -6.75 32.60
C SER A 181 12.89 -5.90 31.60
N ALA A 182 13.23 -4.69 32.01
CA ALA A 182 14.40 -4.01 31.50
C ALA A 182 15.65 -4.73 32.03
N ALA A 183 16.48 -5.29 31.16
CA ALA A 183 17.92 -5.51 31.41
C ALA A 183 18.62 -6.02 30.14
N TYR A 184 19.43 -5.14 29.55
CA TYR A 184 20.83 -5.38 29.22
C TYR A 184 21.29 -6.81 28.86
N THR A 185 21.75 -7.03 27.62
CA THR A 185 23.08 -7.62 27.38
C THR A 185 23.57 -7.36 25.96
N MET A 186 24.61 -6.54 25.88
CA MET A 186 25.54 -6.45 24.76
C MET A 186 26.56 -7.57 24.95
N THR A 187 26.53 -8.62 24.13
CA THR A 187 27.53 -9.69 24.14
C THR A 187 28.65 -9.40 23.16
N ARG A 188 29.86 -9.28 23.73
CA ARG A 188 31.16 -9.19 23.08
C ARG A 188 31.74 -10.60 22.93
N SER A 189 31.98 -11.04 21.69
CA SER A 189 32.98 -12.04 21.26
C SER A 189 32.97 -11.94 19.71
N ASP A 190 34.05 -11.64 19.00
CA ASP A 190 35.32 -12.34 19.04
C ASP A 190 36.51 -11.40 18.87
N ALA A 191 37.56 -11.72 19.64
CA ALA A 191 38.91 -11.28 19.37
C ALA A 191 39.57 -12.27 18.40
N HIS A 192 39.99 -11.79 17.23
CA HIS A 192 41.18 -12.35 16.57
C HIS A 192 42.14 -11.23 16.22
N GLN A 193 43.34 -11.38 16.77
CA GLN A 193 44.50 -10.52 16.60
C GLN A 193 45.00 -10.55 15.16
N ALA A 194 45.35 -9.38 14.63
CA ALA A 194 46.49 -9.22 13.75
C ALA A 194 47.17 -7.88 14.08
N SER A 195 48.39 -7.98 14.60
CA SER A 195 49.29 -6.89 14.92
C SER A 195 49.65 -6.06 13.69
N THR A 196 49.57 -4.73 13.80
CA THR A 196 50.52 -3.83 13.11
C THR A 196 50.82 -2.63 14.00
N THR A 197 52.11 -2.49 14.28
CA THR A 197 52.78 -1.48 15.11
C THR A 197 52.69 -0.08 14.51
N ALA A 198 52.40 0.94 15.33
CA ALA A 198 52.68 2.35 15.01
C ALA A 198 53.10 3.11 16.31
N PRO A 199 54.05 4.06 16.23
CA PRO A 199 54.75 4.62 17.40
C PRO A 199 53.97 5.75 18.11
N PRO A 200 54.30 6.08 19.38
CA PRO A 200 53.60 7.11 20.15
C PRO A 200 54.01 8.54 19.76
N PRO A 201 53.10 9.53 19.90
CA PRO A 201 53.45 10.95 19.77
C PRO A 201 54.18 11.49 21.03
N PRO A 202 55.03 12.51 20.87
CA PRO A 202 55.83 13.05 21.97
C PRO A 202 54.98 13.81 23.00
N GLY A 203 55.32 13.62 24.27
CA GLY A 203 54.69 14.30 25.40
C GLY A 203 55.00 15.79 25.44
N LEU A 204 54.02 16.57 25.89
CA LEU A 204 54.19 17.95 26.34
C LEU A 204 54.19 17.94 27.87
N THR A 205 55.37 18.21 28.43
CA THR A 205 55.57 18.68 29.81
C THR A 205 56.18 20.07 29.72
N GLY A 206 55.65 21.01 30.50
CA GLY A 206 56.28 22.31 30.78
C GLY A 206 55.58 23.48 30.14
#